data_AF-A0A1H7WFS9-F1
#
_entry.id   AF-A0A1H7WFS9-F1
#
_cell.length_a   1.000
_cell.length_b   1.000
_cell.length_c   1.000
_cell.angle_alpha   90.00
_cell.angle_beta   90.00
_cell.angle_gamma   90.00
#
_symmetry.space_group_name_H-M   'P 1'
#
loop_
_entity.id
_entity.type
_entity.pdbx_description
1 polymer ?
#
loop_
_entity_poly.entity_id
_entity_poly.type
_entity_poly.pdbx_seq_one_letter_code
_entity_poly.pdbx_strand_id
1 'polypeptide(L)'
;MKIFLSDVQQVFSGLLTHKISREEAEEWARIRRNALDHNELFFDPPTEEELLWKAIIYLSGVALKISPEEYMEDDDGIKEMFNTYWSK
;
A
#
# COMPACT_ATOMS: atom_id res chain seq x y z
N MET A 1 6.54 -10.37 11.18
CA MET A 1 5.65 -9.23 10.91
C MET A 1 4.26 -9.74 10.58
N LYS A 2 3.21 -9.09 11.07
CA LYS A 2 1.82 -9.46 10.78
C LYS A 2 1.10 -8.26 10.19
N ILE A 3 0.28 -8.47 9.16
CA ILE A 3 -0.50 -7.39 8.51
C ILE A 3 -1.97 -7.71 8.55
N PHE A 4 -2.73 -6.69 8.91
CA PHE A 4 -4.18 -6.65 8.91
C PHE A 4 -4.71 -5.70 7.85
N LEU A 5 -5.97 -5.85 7.46
CA LEU A 5 -6.66 -4.89 6.58
C LEU A 5 -6.58 -3.46 7.12
N SER A 6 -6.67 -3.29 8.44
CA SER A 6 -6.56 -1.98 9.09
C SER A 6 -5.21 -1.30 8.85
N ASP A 7 -4.13 -2.05 8.71
CA ASP A 7 -2.80 -1.48 8.44
C ASP A 7 -2.76 -0.87 7.04
N VAL A 8 -3.35 -1.59 6.06
CA VAL A 8 -3.51 -1.10 4.68
C VAL A 8 -4.38 0.16 4.68
N GLN A 9 -5.52 0.12 5.38
CA GLN A 9 -6.44 1.27 5.47
C GLN A 9 -5.76 2.51 6.08
N GLN A 10 -4.90 2.33 7.08
CA GLN A 10 -4.14 3.43 7.69
C GLN A 10 -3.14 4.05 6.71
N VAL A 11 -2.45 3.26 5.90
CA VAL A 11 -1.50 3.77 4.89
C VAL A 11 -2.24 4.56 3.81
N PHE A 12 -3.32 4.00 3.26
CA PHE A 12 -4.13 4.73 2.27
C PHE A 12 -4.74 6.01 2.85
N SER A 13 -5.28 5.96 4.06
CA SER A 13 -5.79 7.15 4.73
C SER A 13 -4.68 8.18 4.96
N GLY A 14 -3.49 7.74 5.35
CA GLY A 14 -2.31 8.60 5.50
C GLY A 14 -1.92 9.29 4.19
N LEU A 15 -1.89 8.55 3.09
CA LEU A 15 -1.62 9.07 1.75
C LEU A 15 -2.66 10.10 1.31
N LEU A 16 -3.94 9.73 1.36
CA LEU A 16 -5.06 10.57 0.93
C LEU A 16 -5.26 11.82 1.79
N THR A 17 -4.73 11.83 3.01
CA THR A 17 -4.75 13.00 3.90
C THR A 17 -3.40 13.71 3.96
N HIS A 18 -2.44 13.30 3.13
CA HIS A 18 -1.06 13.81 3.10
C HIS A 18 -0.33 13.80 4.46
N LYS A 19 -0.73 12.89 5.36
CA LYS A 19 -0.03 12.66 6.64
C LYS A 19 1.26 11.86 6.44
N ILE A 20 1.34 11.07 5.39
CA ILE A 20 2.55 10.42 4.91
C ILE A 20 2.74 10.74 3.43
N SER A 21 4.00 10.79 3.00
CA SER A 21 4.40 10.90 1.60
C SER A 21 4.19 9.60 0.83
N ARG A 22 4.24 9.70 -0.50
CA ARG A 22 4.21 8.54 -1.39
C ARG A 22 5.42 7.65 -1.18
N GLU A 23 6.58 8.25 -0.97
CA GLU A 23 7.84 7.55 -0.66
C GLU A 23 7.76 6.79 0.67
N GLU A 24 7.13 7.35 1.71
CA GLU A 24 6.91 6.63 2.97
C GLU A 24 5.97 5.43 2.80
N ALA A 25 4.93 5.55 1.97
CA ALA A 25 4.04 4.43 1.66
C ALA A 25 4.70 3.35 0.80
N GLU A 26 5.52 3.75 -0.18
CA GLU A 26 6.34 2.84 -0.97
C GLU A 26 7.34 2.08 -0.09
N GLU A 27 8.02 2.78 0.82
CA GLU A 27 8.95 2.17 1.77
C GLU A 27 8.24 1.21 2.72
N TRP A 28 7.05 1.59 3.22
CA TRP A 28 6.21 0.71 4.01
C TRP A 28 5.94 -0.60 3.26
N ALA A 29 5.59 -0.53 1.98
CA ALA A 29 5.35 -1.70 1.15
C ALA A 29 6.63 -2.51 0.86
N ARG A 30 7.75 -1.82 0.58
CA ARG A 30 9.05 -2.46 0.31
C ARG A 30 9.53 -3.30 1.49
N ILE A 31 9.43 -2.78 2.72
CA ILE A 31 9.78 -3.53 3.95
C ILE A 31 8.98 -4.83 4.03
N ARG A 32 7.70 -4.80 3.63
CA ARG A 32 6.78 -5.94 3.72
C ARG A 32 7.04 -6.97 2.63
N ARG A 33 7.33 -6.53 1.40
CA ARG A 33 7.82 -7.43 0.34
C ARG A 33 9.09 -8.17 0.79
N ASN A 34 10.07 -7.44 1.34
CA ASN A 34 11.28 -8.06 1.86
C ASN A 34 10.98 -9.06 2.99
N ALA A 35 10.09 -8.72 3.93
CA ALA A 35 9.69 -9.65 4.98
C ALA A 35 9.02 -10.91 4.41
N LEU A 36 8.22 -10.79 3.35
CA LEU A 36 7.63 -11.94 2.66
C LEU A 36 8.71 -12.82 2.03
N ASP A 37 9.70 -12.25 1.34
CA ASP A 37 10.81 -12.99 0.73
C ASP A 37 11.65 -13.79 1.75
N HIS A 38 11.67 -13.35 3.01
CA HIS A 38 12.34 -14.03 4.12
C HIS A 38 11.42 -14.95 4.93
N ASN A 39 10.17 -15.17 4.52
CA ASN A 39 9.13 -15.89 5.27
C ASN A 39 8.83 -15.31 6.66
N GLU A 40 8.99 -13.99 6.81
CA GLU A 40 8.75 -13.26 8.06
C GLU A 40 7.44 -12.46 8.02
N LEU A 41 6.68 -12.50 6.93
CA LEU A 41 5.38 -11.82 6.81
C LEU A 41 4.21 -12.80 6.92
N PHE A 42 3.23 -12.47 7.77
CA PHE A 42 1.99 -13.22 7.94
C PHE A 42 0.77 -12.32 7.69
N PHE A 43 -0.17 -12.81 6.90
CA PHE A 43 -1.42 -12.11 6.59
C PHE A 43 -2.54 -12.51 7.57
N ASP A 44 -3.30 -11.54 8.08
CA ASP A 44 -4.44 -11.80 8.98
C ASP A 44 -5.67 -10.97 8.61
N PRO A 45 -6.80 -11.62 8.27
CA PRO A 45 -6.97 -13.07 8.22
C PRO A 45 -6.20 -13.71 7.05
N PRO A 46 -5.73 -14.97 7.16
CA PRO A 46 -5.08 -15.66 6.04
C PRO A 46 -5.97 -15.77 4.81
N THR A 47 -7.30 -15.74 4.99
CA THR A 47 -8.28 -15.73 3.88
C THR A 47 -8.25 -14.47 3.02
N GLU A 48 -7.63 -13.39 3.50
CA GLU A 48 -7.47 -12.12 2.77
C GLU A 48 -6.04 -11.91 2.24
N GLU A 49 -5.20 -12.93 2.28
CA GLU A 49 -3.80 -12.86 1.81
C GLU A 49 -3.69 -12.23 0.42
N GLU A 50 -4.49 -12.66 -0.55
CA GLU A 50 -4.45 -12.12 -1.92
C GLU A 50 -4.79 -10.62 -1.95
N LEU A 51 -5.77 -10.18 -1.14
CA LEU A 51 -6.20 -8.78 -1.08
C LEU A 51 -5.13 -7.90 -0.43
N LEU A 52 -4.54 -8.37 0.67
CA LEU A 52 -3.46 -7.67 1.39
C LEU A 52 -2.19 -7.63 0.54
N TRP A 53 -1.90 -8.70 -0.19
CA TRP A 53 -0.78 -8.74 -1.12
C TRP A 53 -0.95 -7.75 -2.28
N LYS A 54 -2.15 -7.66 -2.88
CA LYS A 54 -2.46 -6.64 -3.90
C LYS A 54 -2.22 -5.22 -3.39
N ALA A 55 -2.57 -4.93 -2.13
CA ALA A 55 -2.30 -3.63 -1.52
C ALA A 55 -0.80 -3.34 -1.43
N ILE A 56 -0.01 -4.31 -0.97
CA ILE A 56 1.45 -4.18 -0.88
C ILE A 56 2.06 -3.93 -2.26
N ILE A 57 1.63 -4.68 -3.28
CA ILE A 57 2.13 -4.48 -4.65
C ILE A 57 1.78 -3.09 -5.17
N TYR A 58 0.54 -2.65 -5.02
CA TYR A 58 0.11 -1.32 -5.45
C TYR A 58 0.90 -0.21 -4.76
N LEU A 59 0.97 -0.24 -3.42
CA LEU A 59 1.69 0.76 -2.63
C LEU A 59 3.19 0.77 -2.95
N SER A 60 3.76 -0.36 -3.35
CA SER A 60 5.18 -0.44 -3.73
C SER A 60 5.55 0.25 -5.04
N GLY A 61 4.57 0.79 -5.77
CA GLY A 61 4.76 1.62 -6.97
C GLY A 61 4.10 3.00 -6.88
N VAL A 62 3.53 3.38 -5.73
CA VAL A 62 2.75 4.63 -5.60
C VAL A 62 3.60 5.89 -5.70
N ALA A 63 4.91 5.77 -5.47
CA ALA A 63 5.90 6.84 -5.61
C ALA A 63 6.57 6.87 -7.00
N LEU A 64 6.18 5.98 -7.92
CA LEU A 64 6.76 5.97 -9.26
C LEU A 64 6.45 7.28 -9.99
N LYS A 65 7.49 7.94 -10.50
CA LYS A 65 7.41 9.22 -11.19
C LYS A 65 7.52 9.04 -12.70
N ILE A 66 6.68 9.76 -13.45
CA ILE A 66 6.80 9.89 -14.92
C ILE A 66 7.57 11.14 -15.32
N SER A 67 7.67 12.13 -14.42
CA SER A 67 8.53 13.30 -14.54
C SER A 67 8.94 13.80 -13.14
N PRO A 68 9.92 14.72 -13.00
CA PRO A 68 10.37 15.18 -11.69
C PRO A 68 9.25 15.69 -10.75
N GLU A 69 8.21 16.29 -11.34
CA GLU A 69 7.09 16.93 -10.63
C GLU A 69 5.79 16.11 -10.69
N GLU A 70 5.80 14.93 -11.31
CA GLU A 70 4.59 14.17 -11.61
C GLU A 70 4.74 12.68 -11.31
N TYR A 71 3.82 12.18 -10.48
CA TYR A 71 3.68 10.76 -10.21
C TYR A 71 2.85 10.08 -11.29
N MET A 72 3.13 8.79 -11.52
CA MET A 72 2.37 7.96 -12.46
C MET A 72 0.90 7.81 -12.03
N GLU A 73 0.67 7.67 -10.73
CA GLU A 73 -0.66 7.57 -10.14
C GLU A 73 -1.06 8.94 -9.58
N ASP A 74 -2.25 9.45 -9.85
CA ASP A 74 -2.75 10.66 -9.20
C ASP A 74 -3.56 10.35 -7.93
N ASP A 75 -3.94 11.38 -7.18
CA ASP A 75 -4.65 11.20 -5.92
C ASP A 75 -6.07 10.63 -6.11
N ASP A 76 -6.69 10.89 -7.27
CA ASP A 76 -8.00 10.35 -7.62
C ASP A 76 -7.91 8.84 -7.91
N GLY A 77 -6.88 8.38 -8.61
CA GLY A 77 -6.58 6.95 -8.83
C GLY A 77 -6.31 6.20 -7.53
N ILE A 78 -5.50 6.78 -6.63
CA ILE A 78 -5.26 6.23 -5.28
C ILE A 78 -6.58 6.09 -4.52
N LYS A 79 -7.44 7.10 -4.59
CA LYS A 79 -8.74 7.10 -3.92
C LYS A 79 -9.71 6.08 -4.51
N GLU A 80 -9.75 5.96 -5.83
CA GLU A 80 -10.56 4.96 -6.53
C GLU A 80 -10.14 3.55 -6.10
N MET A 81 -8.85 3.24 -6.20
CA MET A 81 -8.29 1.96 -5.79
C MET A 81 -8.61 1.64 -4.32
N PHE A 82 -8.47 2.61 -3.42
CA PHE A 82 -8.88 2.48 -2.02
C PHE A 82 -10.34 2.12 -1.85
N ASN A 83 -11.24 2.84 -2.52
CA ASN A 83 -12.68 2.61 -2.40
C ASN A 83 -13.15 1.30 -3.03
N THR A 84 -12.50 0.85 -4.11
CA THR A 84 -12.87 -0.40 -4.78
C THR A 84 -12.49 -1.62 -3.94
N TYR A 85 -11.32 -1.61 -3.31
CA TYR A 85 -10.73 -2.83 -2.72
C TYR A 85 -10.64 -2.82 -1.20
N TRP A 86 -10.41 -1.66 -0.56
CA TRP A 86 -9.93 -1.60 0.82
C TRP A 86 -10.77 -0.72 1.77
N SER A 87 -11.82 -0.03 1.29
CA SER A 87 -12.68 0.81 2.12
C SER A 87 -13.84 0.08 2.83
N LYS A 88 -13.79 -1.25 2.91
CA LYS A 88 -14.84 -2.08 3.51
C LYS A 88 -14.83 -2.02 5.04
#